data_AF-A0A0T6A5S0-F1
#
_entry.id   AF-A0A0T6A5S0-F1
#
_cell.length_a   1.000
_cell.length_b   1.000
_cell.length_c   1.000
_cell.angle_alpha   90.00
_cell.angle_beta   90.00
_cell.angle_gamma   90.00
#
_symmetry.space_group_name_H-M   'P 1'
#
loop_
_entity.id
_entity.type
_entity.pdbx_description
1 polymer ?
#
loop_
_entity_poly.entity_id
_entity_poly.type
_entity_poly.pdbx_seq_one_letter_code
_entity_poly.pdbx_strand_id
1 'polypeptide(L)'
;MTGAPAPDESVRTETVLRFLEETQGAGCPSCARGVCGHEAVMSLAMGFKDAPRCLSCLAGALAQDRGELRDHVFAYIDHHECFRAGWDWAGRQEGFGTVSSPGCLWASGEERKGALDAARHPASGTAGAPRTDAKWDAGQMACGDLVLELRIRLHSMGPGEVLRVTAHDPGAPEDLPAWCRLTGHTLLLWEHPEYWIRRKEG
;
A
#
# COMPACT_ATOMS: atom_id res chain seq x y z
N MET A 1 -24.02 18.33 5.92
CA MET A 1 -22.94 17.93 6.85
C MET A 1 -21.64 18.05 6.07
N THR A 2 -20.95 19.18 6.22
CA THR A 2 -19.69 19.50 5.53
C THR A 2 -18.58 18.66 6.14
N GLY A 3 -18.06 17.70 5.39
CA GLY A 3 -16.81 17.00 5.74
C GLY A 3 -15.68 18.01 5.83
N ALA A 4 -14.82 17.86 6.84
CA ALA A 4 -13.64 18.70 6.98
C ALA A 4 -12.78 18.59 5.70
N PRO A 5 -12.20 19.70 5.21
CA PRO A 5 -11.30 19.64 4.07
C PRO A 5 -10.12 18.72 4.41
N ALA A 6 -9.73 17.87 3.46
CA ALA A 6 -8.53 17.06 3.58
C ALA A 6 -7.32 17.98 3.85
N PRO A 7 -6.39 17.58 4.73
CA PRO A 7 -5.26 18.42 5.10
C PRO A 7 -4.40 18.77 3.88
N ASP A 8 -3.92 20.01 3.86
CA ASP A 8 -2.98 20.53 2.87
C ASP A 8 -1.75 19.60 2.73
N GLU A 9 -1.23 19.47 1.51
CA GLU A 9 -0.09 18.58 1.17
C GLU A 9 1.15 18.90 2.03
N SER A 10 1.34 20.17 2.38
CA SER A 10 2.39 20.63 3.30
C SER A 10 2.25 20.01 4.70
N VAL A 11 1.03 19.98 5.24
CA VAL A 11 0.73 19.41 6.57
C VAL A 11 0.92 17.89 6.58
N ARG A 12 0.58 17.22 5.47
CA ARG A 12 0.82 15.77 5.29
C ARG A 12 2.33 15.48 5.25
N THR A 13 3.09 16.29 4.52
CA THR A 13 4.56 16.18 4.46
C THR A 13 5.20 16.37 5.84
N GLU A 14 4.83 17.40 6.59
CA GLU A 14 5.36 17.65 7.94
C GLU A 14 5.05 16.49 8.89
N THR A 15 3.84 15.93 8.79
CA THR A 15 3.42 14.77 9.60
C THR A 15 4.28 13.54 9.31
N VAL A 16 4.57 13.27 8.03
CA VAL A 16 5.48 12.19 7.63
C VAL A 16 6.88 12.44 8.20
N LEU A 17 7.44 13.63 8.04
CA LEU A 17 8.80 13.93 8.50
C LEU A 17 8.96 13.78 10.02
N ARG A 18 8.00 14.30 10.81
CA ARG A 18 8.00 14.12 12.27
C ARG A 18 7.96 12.65 12.66
N PHE A 19 7.12 11.86 11.99
CA PHE A 19 7.06 10.43 12.25
C PHE A 19 8.43 9.75 12.02
N LEU A 20 9.11 10.11 10.93
CA LEU A 20 10.41 9.52 10.60
C LEU A 20 11.50 9.92 11.60
N GLU A 21 11.50 11.16 12.08
CA GLU A 21 12.42 11.63 13.13
C GLU A 21 12.27 10.82 14.43
N GLU A 22 11.04 10.50 14.81
CA GLU A 22 10.73 9.72 16.01
C GLU A 22 11.02 8.22 15.85
N THR A 23 10.93 7.73 14.60
CA THR A 23 10.91 6.29 14.31
C THR A 23 12.25 5.75 13.81
N GLN A 24 13.08 6.59 13.18
CA GLN A 24 14.37 6.15 12.65
C GLN A 24 15.25 5.61 13.79
N GLY A 25 15.78 4.39 13.61
CA GLY A 25 16.59 3.70 14.59
C GLY A 25 15.79 2.93 15.65
N ALA A 26 14.44 3.04 15.66
CA ALA A 26 13.60 2.22 16.53
C ALA A 26 13.79 0.72 16.24
N GLY A 27 13.71 -0.10 17.27
CA GLY A 27 13.86 -1.55 17.14
C GLY A 27 12.65 -2.17 16.45
N CYS A 28 12.87 -2.95 15.39
CA CYS A 28 11.82 -3.73 14.75
C CYS A 28 11.22 -4.72 15.77
N PRO A 29 9.89 -4.77 15.96
CA PRO A 29 9.26 -5.59 17.00
C PRO A 29 9.38 -7.11 16.75
N SER A 30 9.75 -7.53 15.54
CA SER A 30 9.94 -8.95 15.20
C SER A 30 11.36 -9.44 15.37
N CYS A 31 12.37 -8.61 15.08
CA CYS A 31 13.77 -9.05 15.02
C CYS A 31 14.74 -8.16 15.80
N ALA A 32 14.24 -7.12 16.46
CA ALA A 32 14.99 -6.11 17.23
C ALA A 32 16.02 -5.28 16.43
N ARG A 33 16.20 -5.52 15.12
CA ARG A 33 17.06 -4.68 14.27
C ARG A 33 16.52 -3.25 14.22
N GLY A 34 17.41 -2.27 14.30
CA GLY A 34 17.07 -0.87 14.04
C GLY A 34 16.46 -0.70 12.65
N VAL A 35 15.30 -0.07 12.59
CA VAL A 35 14.60 0.30 11.36
C VAL A 35 15.24 1.57 10.80
N CYS A 36 15.69 1.55 9.56
CA CYS A 36 16.24 2.76 8.93
C CYS A 36 15.11 3.71 8.49
N GLY A 37 15.45 4.94 8.11
CA GLY A 37 14.47 5.94 7.67
C GLY A 37 13.64 5.46 6.48
N HIS A 38 14.25 4.82 5.49
CA HIS A 38 13.50 4.27 4.34
C HIS A 38 12.53 3.14 4.74
N GLU A 39 12.93 2.26 5.66
CA GLU A 39 12.05 1.21 6.18
C GLU A 39 10.92 1.78 7.05
N ALA A 40 11.16 2.90 7.73
CA ALA A 40 10.14 3.65 8.46
C ALA A 40 9.12 4.29 7.52
N VAL A 41 9.55 4.88 6.39
CA VAL A 41 8.64 5.39 5.34
C VAL A 41 7.81 4.24 4.78
N MET A 42 8.42 3.10 4.45
CA MET A 42 7.70 1.92 3.93
C MET A 42 6.69 1.37 4.94
N SER A 43 7.07 1.30 6.23
CA SER A 43 6.16 0.87 7.29
C SER A 43 4.98 1.83 7.43
N LEU A 44 5.23 3.15 7.42
CA LEU A 44 4.18 4.16 7.49
C LEU A 44 3.22 4.05 6.29
N ALA A 45 3.75 3.95 5.08
CA ALA A 45 2.97 3.81 3.85
C ALA A 45 2.07 2.57 3.88
N MET A 46 2.54 1.48 4.48
CA MET A 46 1.76 0.23 4.64
C MET A 46 0.86 0.21 5.89
N GLY A 47 0.77 1.31 6.64
CA GLY A 47 -0.09 1.44 7.82
C GLY A 47 0.49 0.86 9.11
N PHE A 48 1.79 0.55 9.15
CA PHE A 48 2.55 0.08 10.32
C PHE A 48 3.19 1.24 11.10
N LYS A 49 2.43 2.30 11.37
CA LYS A 49 2.92 3.49 12.09
C LYS A 49 3.31 3.20 13.54
N ASP A 50 2.51 2.42 14.27
CA ASP A 50 2.76 2.17 15.70
C ASP A 50 3.77 1.03 15.96
N ALA A 51 4.10 0.27 14.90
CA ALA A 51 4.95 -0.90 14.97
C ALA A 51 5.83 -0.99 13.71
N PRO A 52 6.78 -0.05 13.53
CA PRO A 52 7.62 0.03 12.35
C PRO A 52 8.46 -1.25 12.22
N ARG A 53 8.52 -1.79 11.00
CA ARG A 53 9.21 -3.07 10.73
C ARG A 53 10.32 -2.85 9.73
N CYS A 54 11.38 -3.63 9.89
CA CYS A 54 12.34 -3.76 8.81
C CYS A 54 11.70 -4.42 7.58
N LEU A 55 12.23 -4.17 6.39
CA LEU A 55 11.63 -4.63 5.14
C LEU A 55 11.38 -6.16 5.13
N SER A 56 12.33 -6.95 5.62
CA SER A 56 12.17 -8.41 5.70
C SER A 56 11.02 -8.83 6.63
N CYS A 57 10.87 -8.19 7.79
CA CYS A 57 9.80 -8.50 8.74
C CYS A 57 8.45 -7.91 8.28
N LEU A 58 8.45 -6.81 7.54
CA LEU A 58 7.27 -6.26 6.91
C LEU A 58 6.75 -7.20 5.81
N ALA A 59 7.65 -7.68 4.94
CA ALA A 59 7.33 -8.70 3.94
C ALA A 59 6.78 -9.99 4.57
N GLY A 60 7.43 -10.48 5.62
CA GLY A 60 6.95 -11.63 6.38
C GLY A 60 5.56 -11.40 7.00
N ALA A 61 5.32 -10.23 7.59
CA ALA A 61 4.02 -9.87 8.18
C ALA A 61 2.89 -9.76 7.14
N LEU A 62 3.23 -9.40 5.89
CA LEU A 62 2.31 -9.30 4.78
C LEU A 62 2.21 -10.60 3.95
N ALA A 63 3.01 -11.62 4.29
CA ALA A 63 3.17 -12.83 3.49
C ALA A 63 3.49 -12.53 2.01
N GLN A 64 4.47 -11.65 1.78
CA GLN A 64 4.93 -11.22 0.45
C GLN A 64 6.41 -11.55 0.27
N ASP A 65 6.85 -11.65 -0.99
CA ASP A 65 8.27 -11.62 -1.29
C ASP A 65 8.86 -10.25 -0.94
N ARG A 66 10.10 -10.26 -0.45
CA ARG A 66 10.78 -9.05 0.02
C ARG A 66 11.08 -8.07 -1.10
N GLY A 67 11.51 -8.57 -2.26
CA GLY A 67 11.83 -7.75 -3.44
C GLY A 67 10.56 -7.18 -4.08
N GLU A 68 9.53 -8.02 -4.26
CA GLU A 68 8.23 -7.58 -4.80
C GLU A 68 7.58 -6.51 -3.92
N LEU A 69 7.57 -6.71 -2.59
CA LEU A 69 7.04 -5.71 -1.67
C LEU A 69 7.83 -4.39 -1.77
N ARG A 70 9.17 -4.46 -1.78
CA ARG A 70 10.03 -3.28 -1.89
C ARG A 70 9.70 -2.47 -3.14
N ASP A 71 9.64 -3.12 -4.29
CA ASP A 71 9.48 -2.45 -5.57
C ASP A 71 8.07 -1.85 -5.69
N HIS A 72 7.03 -2.53 -5.20
CA HIS A 72 5.66 -2.02 -5.17
C HIS A 72 5.49 -0.84 -4.22
N VAL A 73 6.01 -0.92 -2.99
CA VAL A 73 5.91 0.16 -2.01
C VAL A 73 6.72 1.38 -2.47
N PHE A 74 7.87 1.17 -3.12
CA PHE A 74 8.62 2.25 -3.71
C PHE A 74 7.85 2.96 -4.83
N ALA A 75 7.20 2.21 -5.74
CA ALA A 75 6.35 2.80 -6.77
C ALA A 75 5.22 3.64 -6.16
N TYR A 76 4.59 3.15 -5.09
CA TYR A 76 3.60 3.92 -4.34
C TYR A 76 4.20 5.21 -3.77
N ILE A 77 5.31 5.13 -3.05
CA ILE A 77 6.00 6.29 -2.44
C ILE A 77 6.37 7.32 -3.50
N ASP A 78 6.86 6.88 -4.66
CA ASP A 78 7.21 7.76 -5.76
C ASP A 78 5.98 8.53 -6.25
N HIS A 79 4.78 7.95 -6.29
CA HIS A 79 3.60 8.72 -6.73
C HIS A 79 2.98 9.65 -5.66
N HIS A 80 3.54 9.74 -4.45
CA HIS A 80 2.98 10.51 -3.35
C HIS A 80 3.98 11.54 -2.80
N GLU A 81 3.70 12.83 -2.99
CA GLU A 81 4.64 13.91 -2.65
C GLU A 81 5.09 13.90 -1.19
N CYS A 82 4.16 13.75 -0.23
CA CYS A 82 4.50 13.65 1.19
C CYS A 82 5.41 12.46 1.54
N PHE A 83 5.21 11.30 0.93
CA PHE A 83 6.06 10.13 1.14
C PHE A 83 7.39 10.25 0.41
N ARG A 84 7.40 10.83 -0.80
CA ARG A 84 8.63 11.13 -1.54
C ARG A 84 9.52 12.10 -0.76
N ALA A 85 8.94 13.14 -0.16
CA ALA A 85 9.68 14.06 0.71
C ALA A 85 10.29 13.35 1.94
N GLY A 86 9.54 12.42 2.55
CA GLY A 86 10.04 11.55 3.62
C GLY A 86 11.15 10.61 3.16
N TRP A 87 11.01 10.03 1.96
CA TRP A 87 12.01 9.19 1.32
C TRP A 87 13.33 9.94 1.08
N ASP A 88 13.26 11.14 0.51
CA ASP A 88 14.42 11.99 0.28
C ASP A 88 15.08 12.45 1.59
N TRP A 89 14.29 12.70 2.63
CA TRP A 89 14.80 12.99 3.97
C TRP A 89 15.60 11.80 4.52
N ALA A 90 15.07 10.59 4.43
CA ALA A 90 15.75 9.38 4.89
C ALA A 90 17.09 9.17 4.14
N GLY A 91 17.08 9.37 2.82
CA GLY A 91 18.28 9.33 1.99
C GLY A 91 19.38 10.28 2.45
N ARG A 92 19.02 11.52 2.83
CA ARG A 92 19.98 12.50 3.38
C ARG A 92 20.52 12.07 4.75
N GLN A 93 19.67 11.59 5.65
CA GLN A 93 20.08 11.20 7.00
C GLN A 93 20.97 9.95 7.02
N GLU A 94 20.74 9.04 6.09
CA GLU A 94 21.50 7.79 5.96
C GLU A 94 22.79 7.95 5.13
N GLY A 95 23.06 9.15 4.61
CA GLY A 95 24.28 9.46 3.83
C GLY A 95 24.22 9.04 2.37
N PHE A 96 23.04 8.66 1.85
CA PHE A 96 22.84 8.25 0.45
C PHE A 96 22.41 9.39 -0.49
N GLY A 97 22.01 10.55 0.03
CA GLY A 97 21.46 11.65 -0.77
C GLY A 97 20.06 11.33 -1.33
N THR A 98 19.58 12.07 -2.32
CA THR A 98 18.26 11.86 -2.98
C THR A 98 18.35 10.79 -4.07
N VAL A 99 18.85 9.60 -3.73
CA VAL A 99 18.98 8.48 -4.67
C VAL A 99 17.72 7.63 -4.68
N SER A 100 17.30 7.20 -5.87
CA SER A 100 16.14 6.31 -6.05
C SER A 100 16.38 4.88 -5.54
N SER A 101 17.63 4.51 -5.23
CA SER A 101 18.01 3.16 -4.82
C SER A 101 19.03 3.19 -3.68
N PRO A 102 18.62 3.55 -2.45
CA PRO A 102 19.48 3.57 -1.29
C PRO A 102 20.05 2.18 -0.94
N GLY A 103 21.32 2.16 -0.55
CA GLY A 103 22.06 0.92 -0.27
C GLY A 103 21.49 0.08 0.89
N CYS A 104 20.65 0.69 1.75
CA CYS A 104 19.96 0.01 2.84
C CYS A 104 18.83 -0.93 2.37
N LEU A 105 18.26 -0.69 1.18
CA LEU A 105 17.17 -1.48 0.59
C LEU A 105 17.61 -2.26 -0.67
N TRP A 106 18.61 -1.74 -1.38
CA TRP A 106 19.27 -2.38 -2.50
C TRP A 106 20.76 -2.54 -2.18
N ALA A 107 21.14 -3.67 -1.57
CA ALA A 107 22.55 -3.96 -1.31
C ALA A 107 23.34 -3.92 -2.63
N SER A 108 24.57 -3.40 -2.58
CA SER A 108 25.44 -3.21 -3.74
C SER A 108 25.56 -4.51 -4.55
N GLY A 109 24.86 -4.58 -5.69
CA GLY A 109 24.87 -5.74 -6.58
C GLY A 109 23.54 -6.13 -7.22
N GLU A 110 22.39 -5.57 -6.81
CA GLU A 110 21.10 -5.80 -7.49
C GLU A 110 20.70 -4.58 -8.33
N GLU A 111 21.16 -4.54 -9.58
CA GLU A 111 20.70 -3.56 -10.57
C GLU A 111 19.20 -3.73 -10.87
N ARG A 112 18.51 -2.61 -11.07
CA ARG A 112 17.11 -2.50 -11.49
C ARG A 112 16.87 -3.31 -12.76
N LYS A 113 16.23 -4.49 -12.67
CA LYS A 113 15.68 -5.14 -13.86
C LYS A 113 14.36 -4.46 -14.19
N GLY A 114 14.41 -3.68 -15.27
CA GLY A 114 13.40 -2.71 -15.66
C GLY A 114 12.01 -3.28 -15.92
N ALA A 115 11.05 -2.37 -15.86
CA ALA A 115 9.73 -2.51 -16.43
C ALA A 115 9.77 -3.03 -17.87
N LEU A 116 8.70 -3.77 -18.21
CA LEU A 116 8.29 -4.31 -19.52
C LEU A 116 8.77 -5.74 -19.81
N ASP A 117 7.94 -6.72 -19.46
CA ASP A 117 7.34 -7.59 -20.47
C ASP A 117 5.92 -7.97 -20.05
N ALA A 118 4.96 -7.51 -20.85
CA ALA A 118 3.55 -7.88 -20.79
C ALA A 118 3.30 -9.18 -21.57
N ALA A 119 2.19 -9.83 -21.22
CA ALA A 119 1.58 -11.04 -21.80
C ALA A 119 2.06 -12.35 -21.14
N ARG A 120 1.21 -13.28 -20.70
CA ARG A 120 -0.16 -13.64 -21.15
C ARG A 120 -0.73 -14.67 -20.14
N HIS A 121 -2.03 -14.68 -19.80
CA HIS A 121 -3.09 -15.57 -20.32
C HIS A 121 -4.29 -15.57 -19.34
N PRO A 122 -5.50 -16.04 -19.74
CA PRO A 122 -6.34 -15.61 -20.83
C PRO A 122 -7.68 -15.00 -20.33
N ALA A 123 -8.36 -14.26 -21.19
CA ALA A 123 -9.76 -13.88 -21.00
C ALA A 123 -10.71 -14.96 -21.54
N SER A 124 -11.73 -15.34 -20.75
CA SER A 124 -13.12 -15.72 -21.13
C SER A 124 -13.79 -16.53 -20.00
N GLY A 125 -15.03 -16.31 -19.58
CA GLY A 125 -16.07 -15.41 -20.09
C GLY A 125 -17.39 -15.45 -19.28
N THR A 126 -18.31 -14.59 -19.73
CA THR A 126 -19.77 -14.51 -19.56
C THR A 126 -20.42 -14.28 -18.18
N ALA A 127 -20.77 -13.01 -17.96
CA ALA A 127 -22.11 -12.45 -17.66
C ALA A 127 -22.96 -13.05 -16.51
N GLY A 128 -22.79 -12.42 -15.34
CA GLY A 128 -23.72 -12.33 -14.24
C GLY A 128 -23.00 -11.64 -13.08
N ALA A 129 -23.53 -10.53 -12.55
CA ALA A 129 -22.89 -9.87 -11.41
C ALA A 129 -22.70 -10.90 -10.27
N PRO A 130 -21.51 -11.00 -9.66
CA PRO A 130 -21.27 -12.00 -8.62
C PRO A 130 -22.27 -11.84 -7.47
N ARG A 131 -22.78 -12.97 -6.94
CA ARG A 131 -23.58 -12.97 -5.70
C ARG A 131 -22.77 -12.25 -4.63
N THR A 132 -23.41 -11.36 -3.90
CA THR A 132 -22.78 -10.47 -2.92
C THR A 132 -23.33 -10.73 -1.54
N ASP A 133 -22.43 -10.94 -0.58
CA ASP A 133 -22.74 -11.25 0.81
C ASP A 133 -22.84 -9.96 1.65
N ALA A 134 -22.11 -8.92 1.25
CA ALA A 134 -22.16 -7.59 1.83
C ALA A 134 -22.08 -6.47 0.78
N LYS A 135 -22.55 -5.27 1.14
CA LYS A 135 -22.47 -4.06 0.31
C LYS A 135 -21.98 -2.88 1.13
N TRP A 136 -21.14 -2.04 0.54
CA TRP A 136 -20.63 -0.83 1.15
C TRP A 136 -20.51 0.28 0.12
N ASP A 137 -21.01 1.47 0.47
CA ASP A 137 -20.81 2.70 -0.29
C ASP A 137 -19.73 3.54 0.41
N ALA A 138 -18.62 3.74 -0.30
CA ALA A 138 -17.48 4.53 0.15
C ALA A 138 -17.53 5.98 -0.35
N GLY A 139 -18.51 6.36 -1.18
CA GLY A 139 -18.67 7.73 -1.67
C GLY A 139 -17.41 8.26 -2.36
N GLN A 140 -17.01 9.48 -1.99
CA GLN A 140 -15.82 10.20 -2.47
C GLN A 140 -14.58 9.96 -1.58
N MET A 141 -14.57 8.86 -0.81
CA MET A 141 -13.47 8.56 0.09
C MET A 141 -12.17 8.39 -0.69
N ALA A 142 -11.17 9.20 -0.33
CA ALA A 142 -9.87 9.16 -0.96
C ALA A 142 -9.22 7.78 -0.80
N CYS A 143 -8.42 7.38 -1.80
CA CYS A 143 -7.83 6.05 -1.92
C CYS A 143 -7.27 5.47 -0.60
N GLY A 144 -6.53 6.25 0.19
CA GLY A 144 -5.92 5.77 1.44
C GLY A 144 -6.94 5.33 2.51
N ASP A 145 -7.98 6.14 2.72
CA ASP A 145 -9.05 5.80 3.66
C ASP A 145 -9.92 4.66 3.10
N LEU A 146 -10.13 4.65 1.77
CA LEU A 146 -10.88 3.61 1.07
C LEU A 146 -10.28 2.22 1.32
N VAL A 147 -8.98 2.05 1.09
CA VAL A 147 -8.31 0.75 1.25
C VAL A 147 -8.21 0.31 2.71
N LEU A 148 -8.08 1.26 3.65
CA LEU A 148 -8.06 0.96 5.07
C LEU A 148 -9.42 0.47 5.57
N GLU A 149 -10.49 1.19 5.24
CA GLU A 149 -11.86 0.85 5.59
C GLU A 149 -12.33 -0.44 4.89
N LEU A 150 -11.85 -0.68 3.67
CA LEU A 150 -12.05 -1.92 2.92
C LEU A 150 -11.40 -3.10 3.65
N ARG A 151 -10.16 -2.94 4.14
CA ARG A 151 -9.45 -3.97 4.90
C ARG A 151 -10.20 -4.35 6.17
N ILE A 152 -10.68 -3.38 6.94
CA ILE A 152 -11.43 -3.61 8.19
C ILE A 152 -12.71 -4.41 7.91
N ARG A 153 -13.44 -4.06 6.86
CA ARG A 153 -14.67 -4.77 6.46
C ARG A 153 -14.39 -6.20 6.02
N LEU A 154 -13.42 -6.40 5.13
CA LEU A 154 -13.05 -7.74 4.65
C LEU A 154 -12.47 -8.63 5.76
N HIS A 155 -11.78 -8.06 6.75
CA HIS A 155 -11.33 -8.80 7.92
C HIS A 155 -12.50 -9.32 8.79
N SER A 156 -13.61 -8.58 8.82
CA SER A 156 -14.83 -8.96 9.57
C SER A 156 -15.73 -9.95 8.81
N MET A 157 -15.41 -10.25 7.55
CA MET A 157 -16.15 -11.19 6.69
C MET A 157 -15.53 -12.59 6.73
N GLY A 158 -16.31 -13.61 6.41
CA GLY A 158 -15.85 -14.98 6.25
C GLY A 158 -14.92 -15.17 5.03
N PRO A 159 -13.98 -16.13 5.06
CA PRO A 159 -13.17 -16.52 3.89
C PRO A 159 -14.06 -16.79 2.68
N GLY A 160 -13.72 -16.25 1.51
CA GLY A 160 -14.49 -16.46 0.28
C GLY A 160 -15.75 -15.61 0.12
N GLU A 161 -16.18 -14.84 1.13
CA GLU A 161 -17.33 -13.93 1.01
C GLU A 161 -17.02 -12.74 0.09
N VAL A 162 -18.05 -12.22 -0.59
CA VAL A 162 -17.94 -11.16 -1.59
C VAL A 162 -18.56 -9.86 -1.09
N LEU A 163 -17.73 -8.81 -1.05
CA LEU A 163 -18.14 -7.44 -0.76
C LEU A 163 -18.34 -6.65 -2.06
N ARG A 164 -19.51 -6.01 -2.21
CA ARG A 164 -19.73 -4.96 -3.21
C ARG A 164 -19.28 -3.62 -2.64
N VAL A 165 -18.43 -2.90 -3.36
CA VAL A 165 -17.96 -1.57 -3.00
C VAL A 165 -18.40 -0.57 -4.07
N THR A 166 -19.02 0.54 -3.65
CA THR A 166 -19.25 1.71 -4.48
C THR A 166 -18.21 2.77 -4.12
N ALA A 167 -17.27 3.08 -5.02
CA ALA A 167 -16.22 4.07 -4.81
C ALA A 167 -16.17 5.05 -5.99
N HIS A 168 -16.41 6.32 -5.72
CA HIS A 168 -16.43 7.40 -6.71
C HIS A 168 -15.09 8.11 -6.88
N ASP A 169 -14.10 7.75 -6.07
CA ASP A 169 -12.74 8.27 -6.19
C ASP A 169 -12.15 7.90 -7.57
N PRO A 170 -11.55 8.87 -8.29
CA PRO A 170 -11.02 8.63 -9.64
C PRO A 170 -9.78 7.72 -9.67
N GLY A 171 -9.10 7.51 -8.53
CA GLY A 171 -7.99 6.57 -8.36
C GLY A 171 -8.44 5.13 -8.07
N ALA A 172 -9.64 4.93 -7.52
CA ALA A 172 -10.21 3.60 -7.25
C ALA A 172 -10.11 2.59 -8.42
N PRO A 173 -10.27 2.99 -9.69
CA PRO A 173 -9.99 2.15 -10.85
C PRO A 173 -8.60 1.50 -10.90
N GLU A 174 -7.58 2.21 -10.47
CA GLU A 174 -6.19 1.72 -10.47
C GLU A 174 -5.86 1.06 -9.13
N ASP A 175 -6.34 1.67 -8.04
CA ASP A 175 -5.97 1.30 -6.68
C ASP A 175 -6.62 0.02 -6.19
N LEU A 176 -7.94 -0.18 -6.43
CA LEU A 176 -8.63 -1.38 -5.93
C LEU A 176 -8.12 -2.67 -6.59
N PRO A 177 -7.85 -2.73 -7.90
CA PRO A 177 -7.18 -3.88 -8.50
C PRO A 177 -5.76 -4.11 -7.95
N ALA A 178 -4.97 -3.05 -7.80
CA ALA A 178 -3.62 -3.16 -7.24
C ALA A 178 -3.66 -3.67 -5.80
N TRP A 179 -4.56 -3.13 -4.97
CA TRP A 179 -4.76 -3.52 -3.60
C TRP A 179 -5.25 -4.97 -3.46
N CYS A 180 -6.18 -5.41 -4.31
CA CYS A 180 -6.63 -6.81 -4.32
C CYS A 180 -5.46 -7.76 -4.61
N ARG A 181 -4.63 -7.45 -5.62
CA ARG A 181 -3.42 -8.22 -5.92
C ARG A 181 -2.45 -8.24 -4.73
N LEU A 182 -2.22 -7.07 -4.12
CA LEU A 182 -1.31 -6.90 -2.99
C LEU A 182 -1.74 -7.68 -1.73
N THR A 183 -3.04 -7.77 -1.48
CA THR A 183 -3.58 -8.38 -0.25
C THR A 183 -3.95 -9.85 -0.40
N GLY A 184 -3.98 -10.36 -1.63
CA GLY A 184 -4.45 -11.69 -2.00
C GLY A 184 -5.97 -11.80 -2.11
N HIS A 185 -6.71 -10.69 -1.96
CA HIS A 185 -8.15 -10.65 -2.24
C HIS A 185 -8.41 -10.77 -3.75
N THR A 186 -9.52 -11.38 -4.13
CA THR A 186 -9.85 -11.52 -5.56
C THR A 186 -10.80 -10.43 -5.99
N LEU A 187 -10.37 -9.54 -6.89
CA LEU A 187 -11.30 -8.67 -7.62
C LEU A 187 -12.03 -9.52 -8.66
N LEU A 188 -13.33 -9.77 -8.44
CA LEU A 188 -14.15 -10.63 -9.31
C LEU A 188 -14.67 -9.88 -10.53
N LEU A 189 -15.11 -8.63 -10.31
CA LEU A 189 -15.68 -7.76 -11.33
C LEU A 189 -15.48 -6.31 -10.88
N TRP A 190 -15.35 -5.41 -11.84
CA TRP A 190 -15.42 -3.99 -11.57
C TRP A 190 -15.88 -3.20 -12.80
N GLU A 191 -16.69 -2.18 -12.55
CA GLU A 191 -17.16 -1.17 -13.50
C GLU A 191 -17.38 0.11 -12.69
N HIS A 192 -16.42 1.04 -12.73
CA HIS A 192 -16.44 2.23 -11.88
C HIS A 192 -17.80 2.95 -11.97
N PRO A 193 -18.46 3.23 -10.83
CA PRO A 193 -17.92 3.22 -9.45
C PRO A 193 -18.07 1.91 -8.67
N GLU A 194 -18.43 0.78 -9.27
CA GLU A 194 -18.75 -0.48 -8.58
C GLU A 194 -17.64 -1.54 -8.68
N TYR A 195 -17.37 -2.23 -7.58
CA TYR A 195 -16.31 -3.24 -7.45
C TYR A 195 -16.79 -4.43 -6.61
N TRP A 196 -16.49 -5.66 -7.05
CA TRP A 196 -16.80 -6.91 -6.32
C TRP A 196 -15.51 -7.57 -5.87
N ILE A 197 -15.27 -7.54 -4.56
CA ILE A 197 -14.03 -8.02 -3.96
C ILE A 197 -14.36 -9.23 -3.11
N ARG A 198 -13.78 -10.37 -3.46
CA ARG A 198 -13.86 -11.61 -2.69
C ARG A 198 -12.75 -11.63 -1.65
N ARG A 199 -13.12 -11.82 -0.39
CA ARG A 199 -12.16 -12.06 0.69
C ARG A 199 -11.35 -13.33 0.38
N LYS A 200 -10.04 -13.28 0.62
CA LYS A 200 -9.15 -14.41 0.39
C LYS A 200 -9.51 -15.57 1.29
N GLU A 201 -9.24 -16.78 0.82
CA GLU A 201 -9.27 -17.95 1.68
C GLU A 201 -8.05 -17.87 2.63
N GLY A 202 -8.29 -18.17 3.91
CA GLY A 202 -7.41 -17.79 5.03
C GLY A 202 -5.96 -18.22 4.89
#